data_AF-A0A8H6HLU5-F1
#
_entry.id   AF-A0A8H6HLU5-F1
#
_cell.length_a   1.000
_cell.length_b   1.000
_cell.length_c   1.000
_cell.angle_alpha   90.00
_cell.angle_beta   90.00
_cell.angle_gamma   90.00
#
_symmetry.space_group_name_H-M   'P 1'
#
loop_
_entity.id
_entity.type
_entity.pdbx_description
1 polymer ?
#
loop_
_entity_poly.entity_id
_entity_poly.type
_entity_poly.pdbx_seq_one_letter_code
_entity_poly.pdbx_strand_id
1 'polypeptide(L)'
;KRAYASNAKPIYDYVQGAGRGARPFKLARNRPLGTPIEEQVHANKMYTQWAHDMLGRCESIAVRSGCWMYLAIQHPSSKNPFYHYTSPKLLKEAPEAVREFHQEVSQTMTAVMRADRKGRVEKALATLKAEAGAIEAEKQKTEAAEQKLQTANAELEALRAQLATLTSNNTG
;
A
#
# COMPACT_ATOMS: atom_id res chain seq x y z
N LYS A 1 -32.74 10.72 -17.66
CA LYS A 1 -32.63 11.35 -16.31
C LYS A 1 -31.36 10.83 -15.63
N ARG A 2 -30.37 11.67 -15.29
CA ARG A 2 -29.18 11.25 -14.54
C ARG A 2 -29.64 10.81 -13.14
N ALA A 3 -29.34 9.57 -12.75
CA ALA A 3 -29.63 9.10 -11.41
C ALA A 3 -28.69 9.81 -10.44
N TYR A 4 -29.25 10.64 -9.55
CA TYR A 4 -28.48 11.24 -8.47
C TYR A 4 -28.35 10.20 -7.36
N ALA A 5 -27.12 9.92 -6.93
CA ALA A 5 -26.90 9.12 -5.73
C ALA A 5 -27.56 9.84 -4.55
N SER A 6 -28.52 9.17 -3.92
CA SER A 6 -29.13 9.64 -2.68
C SER A 6 -28.73 8.69 -1.55
N ASN A 7 -28.79 9.15 -0.31
CA ASN A 7 -28.47 8.28 0.83
C ASN A 7 -29.40 7.05 0.92
N ALA A 8 -30.58 7.10 0.30
CA ALA A 8 -31.53 5.99 0.21
C ALA A 8 -31.19 4.98 -0.90
N LYS A 9 -30.53 5.44 -1.98
CA LYS A 9 -30.10 4.58 -3.10
C LYS A 9 -28.65 4.93 -3.50
N PRO A 10 -27.65 4.40 -2.77
CA PRO A 10 -26.26 4.66 -3.06
C PRO A 10 -25.85 3.94 -4.36
N ILE A 11 -25.53 4.70 -5.40
CA ILE A 11 -25.09 4.13 -6.69
C ILE A 11 -23.61 3.70 -6.62
N TYR A 12 -22.80 4.40 -5.82
CA TYR A 12 -21.34 4.22 -5.72
C TYR A 12 -20.91 3.90 -4.28
N ASP A 13 -21.76 3.19 -3.54
CA ASP A 13 -21.66 2.92 -2.11
C ASP A 13 -21.60 4.18 -1.22
N TYR A 14 -21.34 3.96 0.06
CA TYR A 14 -21.17 5.00 1.08
C TYR A 14 -19.71 5.37 1.27
N VAL A 15 -19.45 6.61 1.71
CA VAL A 15 -18.14 7.08 2.17
C VAL A 15 -17.79 6.33 3.45
N GLN A 16 -16.71 5.55 3.41
CA GLN A 16 -16.19 4.84 4.58
C GLN A 16 -15.60 5.83 5.58
N GLY A 17 -15.82 5.57 6.88
CA GLY A 17 -15.32 6.42 7.97
C GLY A 17 -16.09 7.74 8.19
N ALA A 18 -17.14 8.01 7.41
CA ALA A 18 -17.98 9.18 7.64
C ALA A 18 -18.76 9.05 8.96
N GLY A 19 -18.73 10.10 9.79
CA GLY A 19 -19.37 10.14 11.10
C GLY A 19 -20.11 11.46 11.36
N ARG A 20 -21.03 11.44 12.31
CA ARG A 20 -21.73 12.63 12.84
C ARG A 20 -21.83 12.50 14.35
N GLY A 21 -21.00 13.27 15.07
CA GLY A 21 -20.76 13.04 16.49
C GLY A 21 -20.17 11.64 16.71
N ALA A 22 -20.60 10.95 17.77
CA ALA A 22 -20.15 9.60 18.09
C ALA A 22 -20.76 8.49 17.20
N ARG A 23 -21.57 8.83 16.18
CA ARG A 23 -22.32 7.85 15.38
C ARG A 23 -21.81 7.80 13.94
N PRO A 24 -21.78 6.61 13.30
CA PRO A 24 -21.54 6.50 11.87
C PRO A 24 -22.58 7.28 11.07
N PHE A 25 -22.15 7.93 9.99
CA PHE A 25 -23.01 8.69 9.08
C PHE A 25 -22.94 8.10 7.68
N LYS A 26 -24.09 7.62 7.17
CA LYS A 26 -24.20 7.04 5.83
C LYS A 26 -24.28 8.16 4.79
N LEU A 27 -23.13 8.54 4.25
CA LEU A 27 -23.03 9.51 3.16
C LEU A 27 -22.81 8.78 1.83
N ALA A 28 -23.79 8.79 0.93
CA ALA A 28 -23.66 8.16 -0.38
C ALA A 28 -22.63 8.94 -1.22
N ARG A 29 -21.79 8.22 -1.99
CA ARG A 29 -20.85 8.84 -2.90
C ARG A 29 -21.58 9.36 -4.15
N ASN A 30 -21.23 10.56 -4.58
CA ASN A 30 -21.76 11.16 -5.81
C ASN A 30 -21.03 10.70 -7.08
N ARG A 31 -19.86 10.06 -6.94
CA ARG A 31 -18.99 9.59 -8.03
C ARG A 31 -18.33 8.27 -7.60
N PRO A 32 -17.97 7.38 -8.54
CA PRO A 32 -17.19 6.20 -8.22
C PRO A 32 -15.83 6.59 -7.62
N LEU A 33 -15.35 5.79 -6.67
CA LEU A 33 -14.02 5.95 -6.10
C LEU A 33 -13.00 5.40 -7.09
N GLY A 34 -11.97 6.18 -7.41
CA GLY A 34 -10.86 5.71 -8.24
C GLY A 34 -10.02 4.67 -7.51
N THR A 35 -9.26 3.87 -8.27
CA THR A 35 -8.27 2.96 -7.70
C THR A 35 -7.13 3.75 -7.03
N PRO A 36 -6.49 3.18 -5.99
CA PRO A 36 -5.27 3.77 -5.43
C PRO A 36 -4.22 3.99 -6.53
N ILE A 37 -3.53 5.13 -6.47
CA ILE A 37 -2.43 5.43 -7.40
C ILE A 37 -1.22 4.58 -6.98
N GLU A 38 -0.78 3.68 -7.86
CA GLU A 38 0.35 2.79 -7.60
C GLU A 38 1.69 3.52 -7.67
N GLU A 39 1.83 4.45 -8.63
CA GLU A 39 3.06 5.21 -8.80
C GLU A 39 3.21 6.28 -7.70
N GLN A 40 4.19 6.08 -6.83
CA GLN A 40 4.37 6.91 -5.65
C GLN A 40 4.68 8.38 -5.97
N VAL A 41 5.42 8.63 -7.06
CA VAL A 41 5.74 9.99 -7.51
C VAL A 41 4.46 10.72 -7.93
N HIS A 42 3.60 10.05 -8.69
CA HIS A 42 2.31 10.60 -9.09
C HIS A 42 1.38 10.80 -7.88
N ALA A 43 1.30 9.81 -6.98
CA ALA A 43 0.48 9.89 -5.76
C ALA A 43 0.86 11.09 -4.88
N ASN A 44 2.17 11.33 -4.66
CA ASN A 44 2.65 12.48 -3.89
C ASN A 44 2.32 13.81 -4.58
N LYS A 45 2.47 13.90 -5.90
CA LYS A 45 2.11 15.11 -6.65
C LYS A 45 0.63 15.42 -6.52
N MET A 46 -0.23 14.42 -6.73
CA MET A 46 -1.68 14.56 -6.60
C MET A 46 -2.08 14.91 -5.17
N TYR A 47 -1.46 14.28 -4.17
CA TYR A 47 -1.69 14.58 -2.76
C TYR A 47 -1.44 16.06 -2.44
N THR A 48 -0.30 16.63 -2.85
CA THR A 48 0.01 18.04 -2.61
C THR A 48 -0.99 18.98 -3.28
N GLN A 49 -1.39 18.69 -4.52
CA GLN A 49 -2.39 19.48 -5.24
C GLN A 49 -3.75 19.43 -4.57
N TRP A 50 -4.23 18.22 -4.24
CA TRP A 50 -5.52 18.03 -3.57
C TRP A 50 -5.53 18.58 -2.15
N ALA A 51 -4.41 18.52 -1.43
CA ALA A 51 -4.26 19.13 -0.12
C ALA A 51 -4.48 20.64 -0.21
N HIS A 52 -3.81 21.32 -1.15
CA HIS A 52 -3.98 22.75 -1.35
C HIS A 52 -5.43 23.13 -1.69
N ASP A 53 -6.04 22.42 -2.65
CA ASP A 53 -7.44 22.62 -3.02
C ASP A 53 -8.40 22.40 -1.85
N MET A 54 -8.13 21.39 -1.01
CA MET A 54 -8.94 21.08 0.16
C MET A 54 -8.84 22.19 1.20
N LEU A 55 -7.63 22.69 1.50
CA LEU A 55 -7.43 23.75 2.47
C LEU A 55 -8.19 25.03 2.06
N GLY A 56 -8.14 25.41 0.78
CA GLY A 56 -8.91 26.57 0.28
C GLY A 56 -10.43 26.37 0.36
N ARG A 57 -10.93 25.15 0.13
CA ARG A 57 -12.36 24.84 0.32
C ARG A 57 -12.77 24.88 1.78
N CYS A 58 -11.93 24.34 2.68
CA CYS A 58 -12.15 24.43 4.11
C CYS A 58 -12.20 25.91 4.55
N GLU A 59 -11.26 26.73 4.10
CA GLU A 59 -11.30 28.16 4.39
C GLU A 59 -12.61 28.82 3.95
N SER A 60 -13.02 28.59 2.70
CA SER A 60 -14.27 29.14 2.17
C SER A 60 -15.49 28.70 2.98
N ILE A 61 -15.58 27.41 3.34
CA ILE A 61 -16.68 26.87 4.14
C ILE A 61 -16.69 27.50 5.53
N ALA A 62 -15.54 27.52 6.23
CA ALA A 62 -15.43 28.07 7.58
C ALA A 62 -15.82 29.55 7.63
N VAL A 63 -15.26 30.36 6.73
CA VAL A 63 -15.50 31.81 6.71
C VAL A 63 -16.95 32.12 6.34
N ARG A 64 -17.50 31.46 5.31
CA ARG A 64 -18.85 31.78 4.81
C ARG A 64 -19.97 31.25 5.70
N SER A 65 -19.75 30.12 6.38
CA SER A 65 -20.76 29.52 7.26
C SER A 65 -20.58 29.88 8.74
N GLY A 66 -19.42 30.43 9.12
CA GLY A 66 -19.09 30.71 10.51
C GLY A 66 -18.96 29.45 11.38
N CYS A 67 -18.70 28.28 10.77
CA CYS A 67 -18.56 27.03 11.48
C CYS A 67 -17.17 26.90 12.13
N TRP A 68 -17.10 26.12 13.21
CA TRP A 68 -15.84 25.62 13.73
C TRP A 68 -15.38 24.43 12.90
N MET A 69 -14.14 24.48 12.42
CA MET A 69 -13.58 23.41 11.60
C MET A 69 -12.11 23.20 11.89
N TYR A 70 -11.74 21.93 11.91
CA TYR A 70 -10.37 21.45 11.90
C TYR A 70 -10.24 20.34 10.86
N LEU A 71 -9.15 20.38 10.08
CA LEU A 71 -8.78 19.34 9.12
C LEU A 71 -7.30 19.02 9.32
N ALA A 72 -6.94 17.74 9.28
CA ALA A 72 -5.56 17.29 9.20
C ALA A 72 -5.45 16.09 8.24
N ILE A 73 -4.46 16.13 7.35
CA ILE A 73 -4.20 15.07 6.37
C ILE A 73 -2.70 14.79 6.27
N GLN A 74 -2.34 13.51 6.25
CA GLN A 74 -0.97 13.03 6.10
C GLN A 74 -0.92 11.95 5.03
N HIS A 75 0.04 12.04 4.12
CA HIS A 75 0.35 10.97 3.18
C HIS A 75 1.52 10.12 3.67
N PRO A 76 1.44 8.76 3.61
CA PRO A 76 2.49 7.86 4.08
C PRO A 76 3.89 8.09 3.49
N SER A 77 3.98 8.63 2.27
CA SER A 77 5.27 8.98 1.64
C SER A 77 5.56 10.46 1.54
N SER A 78 4.75 11.31 2.17
CA SER A 78 5.13 12.71 2.33
C SER A 78 6.38 12.78 3.21
N LYS A 79 7.40 13.50 2.74
CA LYS A 79 8.55 13.90 3.57
C LYS A 79 8.22 15.06 4.50
N ASN A 80 7.21 15.84 4.13
CA ASN A 80 6.76 17.01 4.88
C ASN A 80 5.81 16.60 6.01
N PRO A 81 5.70 17.42 7.06
CA PRO A 81 4.63 17.32 8.05
C PRO A 81 3.24 17.33 7.42
N PHE A 82 2.24 16.96 8.21
CA PHE A 82 0.85 16.89 7.76
C PHE A 82 0.33 18.28 7.40
N TYR A 83 -0.50 18.35 6.36
CA TYR A 83 -1.26 19.55 6.07
C TYR A 83 -2.41 19.66 7.06
N HIS A 84 -2.65 20.86 7.57
CA HIS A 84 -3.79 21.10 8.44
C HIS A 84 -4.42 22.46 8.18
N TYR A 85 -5.68 22.58 8.57
CA TYR A 85 -6.42 23.83 8.60
C TYR A 85 -7.19 23.91 9.91
N THR A 86 -7.16 25.10 10.52
CA THR A 86 -8.00 25.44 11.66
C THR A 86 -8.76 26.72 11.33
N SER A 87 -10.09 26.68 11.46
CA SER A 87 -10.91 27.86 11.20
C SER A 87 -10.56 29.04 12.12
N PRO A 88 -10.60 30.30 11.64
CA PRO A 88 -10.32 31.48 12.47
C PRO A 88 -11.20 31.58 13.72
N LYS A 89 -12.46 31.16 13.60
CA LYS A 89 -13.40 31.16 14.73
C LYS A 89 -12.95 30.22 15.84
N LEU A 90 -12.51 29.02 15.49
CA LEU A 90 -12.01 28.03 16.45
C LEU A 90 -10.70 28.50 17.12
N LEU A 91 -9.79 29.09 16.35
CA LEU A 91 -8.56 29.70 16.90
C LEU A 91 -8.84 30.84 17.88
N LYS A 92 -9.86 31.66 17.60
CA LYS A 92 -10.24 32.79 18.46
C LYS A 92 -10.91 32.34 19.75
N GLU A 93 -11.80 31.37 19.67
CA GLU A 93 -12.65 30.99 20.80
C GLU A 93 -11.97 29.99 21.75
N ALA A 94 -11.06 29.15 21.26
CA ALA A 94 -10.39 28.14 22.07
C ALA A 94 -8.91 27.92 21.68
N PRO A 95 -8.06 28.97 21.72
CA PRO A 95 -6.68 28.90 21.21
C PRO A 95 -5.84 27.82 21.90
N GLU A 96 -5.94 27.69 23.23
CA GLU A 96 -5.17 26.72 24.00
C GLU A 96 -5.61 25.29 23.74
N ALA A 97 -6.92 25.02 23.78
CA ALA A 97 -7.46 23.69 23.49
C ALA A 97 -7.14 23.24 22.05
N VAL A 98 -7.16 24.17 21.09
CA VAL A 98 -6.73 23.90 19.71
C VAL A 98 -5.25 23.55 19.65
N ARG A 99 -4.41 24.25 20.41
CA ARG A 99 -2.97 23.96 20.45
C ARG A 99 -2.70 22.56 20.99
N GLU A 100 -3.33 22.19 22.10
CA GLU A 100 -3.23 20.86 22.70
C GLU A 100 -3.73 19.77 21.73
N PHE A 101 -4.93 19.95 21.19
CA PHE A 101 -5.51 19.03 20.21
C PHE A 101 -4.64 18.88 18.96
N HIS A 102 -4.05 19.97 18.46
CA HIS A 102 -3.14 19.92 17.31
C HIS A 102 -1.86 19.13 17.62
N GLN A 103 -1.33 19.24 18.84
CA GLN A 103 -0.19 18.45 19.29
C GLN A 103 -0.53 16.96 19.34
N GLU A 104 -1.70 16.58 19.86
CA GLU A 104 -2.18 15.20 19.88
C GLU A 104 -2.32 14.62 18.46
N VAL A 105 -2.88 15.40 17.54
CA VAL A 105 -2.99 15.01 16.13
C VAL A 105 -1.61 14.83 15.52
N SER A 106 -0.66 15.74 15.80
CA SER A 106 0.72 15.64 15.31
C SER A 106 1.42 14.36 15.79
N GLN A 107 1.27 14.03 17.08
CA GLN A 107 1.80 12.79 17.66
C GLN A 107 1.17 11.56 17.00
N THR A 108 -0.14 11.59 16.80
CA THR A 108 -0.90 10.50 16.16
C THR A 108 -0.43 10.28 14.73
N MET A 109 -0.34 11.33 13.92
CA MET A 109 0.14 11.24 12.53
C MET A 109 1.59 10.71 12.48
N THR A 110 2.44 11.14 13.41
CA THR A 110 3.82 10.63 13.53
C THR A 110 3.84 9.14 13.87
N ALA A 111 3.00 8.70 14.79
CA ALA A 111 2.88 7.28 15.16
C ALA A 111 2.41 6.42 13.98
N VAL A 112 1.40 6.88 13.24
CA VAL A 112 0.89 6.19 12.04
C VAL A 112 1.97 6.11 10.95
N MET A 113 2.73 7.19 10.72
CA MET A 113 3.84 7.19 9.75
C MET A 113 4.95 6.20 10.13
N ARG A 114 5.26 6.09 11.42
CA ARG A 114 6.24 5.12 11.92
C ARG A 114 5.75 3.69 11.74
N ALA A 115 4.48 3.42 12.06
CA ALA A 115 3.86 2.12 11.89
C ALA A 115 3.83 1.69 10.42
N ASP A 116 3.47 2.60 9.50
CA ASP A 116 3.49 2.32 8.05
C ASP A 116 4.90 1.97 7.56
N ARG A 117 5.92 2.76 7.95
CA ARG A 117 7.32 2.48 7.59
C ARG A 117 7.78 1.13 8.10
N LYS A 118 7.46 0.80 9.36
CA LYS A 118 7.77 -0.51 9.95
C LYS A 118 7.12 -1.64 9.15
N GLY A 119 5.83 -1.52 8.84
CA GLY A 119 5.11 -2.51 8.04
C GLY A 119 5.67 -2.70 6.63
N ARG A 120 6.16 -1.63 5.98
CA ARG A 120 6.85 -1.75 4.68
C ARG A 120 8.16 -2.53 4.78
N VAL A 121 8.97 -2.25 5.80
CA VAL A 121 10.24 -2.95 6.03
C VAL A 121 10.00 -4.43 6.32
N GLU A 122 9.01 -4.75 7.16
CA GLU A 122 8.65 -6.14 7.48
C GLU A 122 8.18 -6.90 6.24
N LYS A 123 7.34 -6.27 5.39
CA LYS A 123 6.92 -6.86 4.11
C LYS A 123 8.11 -7.09 3.17
N ALA A 124 9.00 -6.11 3.04
CA ALA A 124 10.20 -6.25 2.21
C ALA A 124 11.11 -7.38 2.70
N LEU A 125 11.31 -7.51 4.03
CA LEU A 125 12.06 -8.60 4.63
C LEU A 125 11.40 -9.96 4.39
N ALA A 126 10.07 -10.05 4.46
CA ALA A 126 9.34 -11.27 4.16
C ALA A 126 9.51 -11.69 2.69
N THR A 127 9.43 -10.74 1.75
CA THR A 127 9.68 -11.00 0.33
C THR A 127 11.10 -11.50 0.08
N LEU A 128 12.11 -10.81 0.64
CA LEU A 128 13.51 -11.22 0.49
C LEU A 128 13.77 -12.63 1.06
N LYS A 129 13.17 -12.96 2.20
CA LYS A 129 13.26 -14.32 2.78
C LYS A 129 12.59 -15.36 1.89
N ALA A 130 11.44 -15.04 1.30
CA ALA A 130 10.74 -15.94 0.38
C ALA A 130 11.55 -16.16 -0.91
N GLU A 131 12.17 -15.10 -1.45
CA GLU A 131 13.06 -15.19 -2.62
C GLU A 131 14.32 -16.00 -2.31
N ALA A 132 14.97 -15.77 -1.16
CA ALA A 132 16.13 -16.56 -0.75
C ALA A 132 15.79 -18.05 -0.61
N GLY A 133 14.65 -18.38 0.02
CA GLY A 133 14.17 -19.76 0.13
C GLY A 133 13.83 -20.39 -1.23
N ALA A 134 13.29 -19.61 -2.16
CA ALA A 134 13.04 -20.07 -3.53
C ALA A 134 14.34 -20.37 -4.28
N ILE A 135 15.36 -19.50 -4.15
CA ILE A 135 16.69 -19.70 -4.74
C ILE A 135 17.37 -20.94 -4.15
N GLU A 136 17.31 -21.13 -2.83
CA GLU A 136 17.87 -22.32 -2.17
C GLU A 136 17.16 -23.60 -2.63
N ALA A 137 15.83 -23.58 -2.75
CA ALA A 137 15.06 -24.71 -3.27
C ALA A 137 15.38 -25.00 -4.75
N GLU A 138 15.64 -23.95 -5.55
CA GLU A 138 16.05 -24.10 -6.94
C GLU A 138 17.46 -24.71 -7.04
N LYS A 139 18.43 -24.25 -6.23
CA LYS A 139 19.77 -24.83 -6.14
C LYS A 139 19.74 -26.31 -5.77
N GLN A 140 18.94 -26.69 -4.78
CA GLN A 140 18.79 -28.11 -4.41
C GLN A 140 18.20 -28.96 -5.54
N LYS A 141 17.26 -28.39 -6.32
CA LYS A 141 16.70 -29.08 -7.49
C LYS A 141 17.72 -29.21 -8.62
N THR A 142 18.53 -28.18 -8.88
CA THR A 142 19.58 -28.25 -9.89
C THR A 142 20.65 -29.24 -9.50
N GLU A 143 21.11 -29.25 -8.25
CA GLU A 143 22.09 -30.21 -7.74
C GLU A 143 21.55 -31.65 -7.83
N ALA A 144 20.29 -31.88 -7.47
CA ALA A 144 19.65 -33.18 -7.59
C ALA A 144 19.47 -33.62 -9.07
N ALA A 145 19.21 -32.67 -9.98
CA ALA A 145 19.12 -32.95 -11.40
C ALA A 145 20.49 -33.27 -12.02
N GLU A 146 21.54 -32.56 -11.61
CA GLU A 146 22.92 -32.81 -12.02
C GLU A 146 23.40 -34.19 -11.57
N GLN A 147 23.11 -34.59 -10.32
CA GLN A 147 23.44 -35.94 -9.83
C GLN A 147 22.72 -37.03 -10.63
N LYS A 148 21.45 -36.81 -11.01
CA LYS A 148 20.69 -37.74 -11.86
C LYS A 148 21.26 -37.81 -13.28
N LEU A 149 21.72 -36.69 -13.84
CA LEU A 149 22.38 -36.67 -15.15
C LEU A 149 23.72 -37.39 -15.11
N GLN A 150 24.52 -37.20 -14.06
CA GLN A 150 25.80 -37.89 -13.90
C GLN A 150 25.62 -39.41 -13.79
N THR A 151 24.66 -39.87 -12.99
CA THR A 151 24.35 -41.31 -12.87
C THR A 151 23.85 -41.90 -14.19
N ALA A 152 22.91 -41.24 -14.88
CA ALA A 152 22.43 -41.68 -16.18
C ALA A 152 23.54 -41.72 -17.25
N ASN A 153 24.46 -40.74 -17.26
CA ASN A 153 25.60 -40.73 -18.17
C ASN A 153 26.57 -41.88 -17.87
N ALA A 154 26.84 -42.17 -16.59
CA ALA A 154 27.69 -43.30 -16.19
C ALA A 154 27.07 -44.65 -16.61
N GLU A 155 25.75 -44.81 -16.48
CA GLU A 155 25.02 -45.99 -16.95
C GLU A 155 25.09 -46.13 -18.49
N LEU A 156 24.93 -45.03 -19.24
CA LEU A 156 25.08 -45.03 -20.70
C LEU A 156 26.49 -45.43 -21.14
N GLU A 157 27.54 -44.96 -20.45
CA GLU A 157 28.91 -45.36 -20.76
C GLU A 157 29.15 -46.84 -20.45
N ALA A 158 28.62 -47.35 -19.34
CA ALA A 158 28.71 -48.78 -19.00
C ALA A 158 28.01 -49.66 -20.05
N LEU A 159 26.82 -49.26 -20.51
CA LEU A 159 26.08 -49.94 -21.59
C LEU A 159 26.84 -49.91 -22.92
N ARG A 160 27.44 -48.77 -23.27
CA ARG A 160 28.28 -48.63 -24.47
C ARG A 160 29.51 -49.55 -24.41
N ALA A 161 30.16 -49.65 -23.26
CA ALA A 161 31.30 -50.54 -23.06
C ALA A 161 30.88 -52.03 -23.21
N GLN A 162 29.74 -52.42 -22.65
CA GLN A 162 29.21 -53.78 -22.81
C GLN A 162 28.89 -54.12 -24.27
N LEU A 163 28.24 -53.20 -25.00
CA LEU A 163 27.96 -53.40 -26.42
C LEU A 163 29.24 -53.53 -27.25
N ALA A 164 30.27 -52.73 -26.96
CA ALA A 164 31.56 -52.81 -27.65
C ALA A 164 32.23 -54.19 -27.47
N THR A 165 32.15 -54.76 -26.26
CA THR A 165 32.68 -56.11 -25.99
C THR A 165 31.88 -57.24 -26.68
N LEU A 166 30.57 -57.06 -26.86
CA LEU A 166 29.72 -58.01 -27.58
C LEU A 166 29.98 -57.98 -29.09
N THR A 167 30.24 -56.80 -29.66
CA THR A 167 30.60 -56.67 -31.08
C THR A 167 32.00 -57.19 -31.42
N SER A 168 32.96 -57.13 -30.49
CA SER A 168 34.30 -57.71 -30.73
C SER A 168 34.32 -59.24 -30.67
N ASN A 169 33.38 -59.86 -29.95
CA ASN A 169 33.28 -61.31 -29.81
C ASN A 169 32.49 -61.99 -30.94
N ASN A 170 31.77 -61.23 -31.78
CA ASN A 170 30.91 -61.77 -32.84
C ASN A 170 31.53 -61.64 -34.25
N THR A 171 32.80 -61.24 -34.35
CA THR A 171 33.57 -61.09 -35.60
C THR A 171 34.68 -62.14 -35.79
N GLY A 172 34.63 -63.25 -35.06
CA GLY A 172 35.47 -64.44 -35.28
C GLY A 172 34.66 -65.58 -35.84
#